data_AF-A0A533X2M6-F1
#
_entry.id   AF-A0A533X2M6-F1
#
_cell.length_a   1.000
_cell.length_b   1.000
_cell.length_c   1.000
_cell.angle_alpha   90.00
_cell.angle_beta   90.00
_cell.angle_gamma   90.00
#
_symmetry.space_group_name_H-M   'P 1'
#
loop_
_entity.id
_entity.type
_entity.pdbx_description
1 polymer ?
#
loop_
_entity_poly.entity_id
_entity_poly.type
_entity_poly.pdbx_seq_one_letter_code
_entity_poly.pdbx_strand_id
1 'polypeptide(L)'
;MLLDENRRAQVAFRSTIDRPTDLDYRSLGYYIGRHSGSRVPGLDGLPRNVSSDELKHLGAAAAAGGPVTMIHYVGITPGSESLKSASGGERVETFDVGRKELDEVEADLNQSEEKPDLVALGVPHLSAGELGQLAKLLDGKKVKRGTRMYAYTSSQAFDFVKRSGVMLEIERSGARLTHSTDAEISPLKKLGFDVVMTNSAKLAEIVSSEGEVKIRYKQIAEIVEEVTS
;
A
#
# COMPACT_ATOMS: atom_id res chain seq x y z
N MET A 1 -10.12 -4.76 22.21
CA MET A 1 -8.75 -5.29 22.03
C MET A 1 -8.03 -5.71 23.31
N LEU A 2 -8.26 -5.10 24.48
CA LEU A 2 -7.44 -5.40 25.68
C LEU A 2 -7.68 -6.81 26.26
N LEU A 3 -8.83 -7.44 25.99
CA LEU A 3 -9.10 -8.85 26.33
C LEU A 3 -8.83 -9.76 25.13
N ASP A 4 -8.37 -10.98 25.40
CA ASP A 4 -8.03 -11.99 24.38
C ASP A 4 -9.22 -12.32 23.45
N GLU A 5 -10.44 -12.39 24.00
CA GLU A 5 -11.66 -12.62 23.23
C GLU A 5 -11.92 -11.51 22.19
N ASN A 6 -11.56 -10.27 22.51
CA ASN A 6 -11.70 -9.11 21.63
C ASN A 6 -10.57 -8.99 20.60
N ARG A 7 -9.69 -9.99 20.55
CA ARG A 7 -8.65 -10.11 19.53
C ARG A 7 -8.95 -11.24 18.56
N ARG A 8 -9.97 -12.07 18.76
CA ARG A 8 -10.27 -13.21 17.87
C ARG A 8 -10.78 -12.72 16.52
N ALA A 9 -10.44 -13.46 15.46
CA ALA A 9 -11.04 -13.24 14.14
C ALA A 9 -12.56 -13.43 14.19
N GLN A 10 -13.29 -12.45 13.65
CA GLN A 10 -14.76 -12.37 13.63
C GLN A 10 -15.34 -12.40 12.21
N VAL A 11 -14.48 -12.21 11.21
CA VAL A 11 -14.77 -12.33 9.78
C VAL A 11 -13.53 -12.90 9.10
N ALA A 12 -13.70 -13.68 8.04
CA ALA A 12 -12.61 -14.29 7.29
C ALA A 12 -12.60 -13.81 5.84
N PHE A 13 -11.40 -13.71 5.29
CA PHE A 13 -11.14 -13.47 3.89
C PHE A 13 -10.22 -14.57 3.38
N ARG A 14 -10.55 -15.19 2.25
CA ARG A 14 -9.72 -16.20 1.61
C ARG A 14 -9.23 -15.66 0.28
N SER A 15 -7.94 -15.34 0.23
CA SER A 15 -7.29 -14.97 -1.03
C SER A 15 -7.16 -16.19 -1.93
N THR A 16 -7.54 -16.03 -3.19
CA THR A 16 -7.39 -17.03 -4.27
C THR A 16 -6.40 -16.57 -5.34
N ILE A 17 -5.69 -15.48 -5.08
CA ILE A 17 -4.76 -14.86 -6.03
C ILE A 17 -3.49 -15.69 -6.11
N ASP A 18 -3.23 -16.25 -7.29
CA ASP A 18 -1.95 -16.87 -7.60
C ASP A 18 -0.92 -15.79 -7.96
N ARG A 19 0.22 -15.80 -7.25
CA ARG A 19 1.34 -14.85 -7.43
C ARG A 19 0.93 -13.36 -7.35
N PRO A 20 0.50 -12.88 -6.18
CA PRO A 20 0.15 -11.48 -5.99
C PRO A 20 1.33 -10.53 -6.25
N THR A 21 1.03 -9.39 -6.87
CA THR A 21 1.94 -8.24 -7.03
C THR A 21 1.93 -7.34 -5.79
N ASP A 22 2.84 -6.36 -5.70
CA ASP A 22 2.81 -5.35 -4.63
C ASP A 22 1.50 -4.57 -4.58
N LEU A 23 0.91 -4.24 -5.74
CA LEU A 23 -0.39 -3.56 -5.80
C LEU A 23 -1.49 -4.47 -5.29
N ASP A 24 -1.44 -5.77 -5.60
CA ASP A 24 -2.46 -6.73 -5.15
C ASP A 24 -2.56 -6.79 -3.62
N TYR A 25 -1.44 -6.79 -2.90
CA TYR A 25 -1.48 -6.77 -1.42
C TYR A 25 -2.13 -5.51 -0.86
N ARG A 26 -1.93 -4.38 -1.53
CA ARG A 26 -2.51 -3.09 -1.13
C ARG A 26 -4.00 -3.04 -1.44
N SER A 27 -4.41 -3.48 -2.64
CA SER A 27 -5.81 -3.62 -3.05
C SER A 27 -6.54 -4.60 -2.13
N LEU A 28 -5.92 -5.75 -1.80
CA LEU A 28 -6.45 -6.76 -0.89
C LEU A 28 -6.64 -6.18 0.52
N GLY A 29 -5.66 -5.45 1.02
CA GLY A 29 -5.76 -4.77 2.31
C GLY A 29 -6.94 -3.81 2.33
N TYR A 30 -7.06 -2.93 1.33
CA TYR A 30 -8.18 -2.00 1.22
C TYR A 30 -9.53 -2.70 1.14
N TYR A 31 -9.66 -3.76 0.34
CA TYR A 31 -10.86 -4.59 0.25
C TYR A 31 -11.27 -5.14 1.63
N ILE A 32 -10.31 -5.71 2.37
CA ILE A 32 -10.53 -6.22 3.73
C ILE A 32 -11.04 -5.10 4.64
N GLY A 33 -10.41 -3.92 4.58
CA GLY A 33 -10.83 -2.72 5.33
C GLY A 33 -12.30 -2.40 5.12
N ARG A 34 -12.71 -2.30 3.85
CA ARG A 34 -14.08 -1.96 3.44
C ARG A 34 -15.13 -2.97 3.89
N HIS A 35 -14.78 -4.25 3.93
CA HIS A 35 -15.74 -5.35 4.21
C HIS A 35 -15.69 -5.86 5.65
N SER A 36 -14.69 -5.47 6.45
CA SER A 36 -14.57 -5.93 7.84
C SER A 36 -15.54 -5.23 8.78
N GLY A 37 -15.88 -3.96 8.51
CA GLY A 37 -16.57 -3.12 9.50
C GLY A 37 -15.73 -3.00 10.76
N SER A 38 -16.33 -3.13 11.95
CA SER A 38 -15.63 -3.14 13.24
C SER A 38 -15.07 -4.50 13.66
N ARG A 39 -15.22 -5.54 12.82
CA ARG A 39 -14.81 -6.92 13.12
C ARG A 39 -13.31 -7.10 12.88
N VAL A 40 -12.68 -7.97 13.66
CA VAL A 40 -11.27 -8.37 13.42
C VAL A 40 -11.21 -9.37 12.25
N PRO A 41 -10.55 -9.06 11.13
CA PRO A 41 -10.39 -9.99 10.01
C PRO A 41 -9.34 -11.07 10.27
N GLY A 42 -9.63 -12.27 9.78
CA GLY A 42 -8.65 -13.32 9.50
C GLY A 42 -8.46 -13.47 7.99
N LEU A 43 -7.24 -13.25 7.50
CA LEU A 43 -6.87 -13.41 6.11
C LEU A 43 -6.13 -14.73 5.91
N ASP A 44 -6.71 -15.62 5.12
CA ASP A 44 -6.14 -16.89 4.69
C ASP A 44 -5.76 -16.86 3.20
N GLY A 45 -4.89 -17.76 2.77
CA GLY A 45 -4.47 -17.89 1.37
C GLY A 45 -3.32 -16.98 0.94
N LEU A 46 -2.60 -16.35 1.87
CA LEU A 46 -1.36 -15.64 1.54
C LEU A 46 -0.24 -16.64 1.18
N PRO A 47 0.61 -16.32 0.19
CA PRO A 47 1.74 -17.19 -0.15
C PRO A 47 2.77 -17.20 0.97
N ARG A 48 3.46 -18.34 1.15
CA ARG A 48 4.42 -18.53 2.25
C ARG A 48 5.62 -17.58 2.22
N ASN A 49 5.94 -17.02 1.06
CA ASN A 49 7.06 -16.09 0.85
C ASN A 49 6.64 -14.62 0.95
N VAL A 50 5.43 -14.32 1.43
CA VAL A 50 5.02 -12.94 1.68
C VAL A 50 5.99 -12.25 2.63
N SER A 51 6.42 -11.07 2.26
CA SER A 51 7.42 -10.26 2.93
C SER A 51 6.79 -9.37 4.00
N SER A 52 7.63 -8.86 4.91
CA SER A 52 7.21 -7.87 5.89
C SER A 52 6.70 -6.58 5.25
N ASP A 53 7.24 -6.19 4.09
CA ASP A 53 6.79 -4.99 3.37
C ASP A 53 5.39 -5.19 2.78
N GLU A 54 5.10 -6.35 2.18
CA GLU A 54 3.77 -6.67 1.66
C GLU A 54 2.73 -6.71 2.79
N LEU A 55 3.04 -7.33 3.94
CA LEU A 55 2.15 -7.34 5.12
C LEU A 55 1.96 -5.94 5.72
N LYS A 56 3.00 -5.09 5.72
CA LYS A 56 2.94 -3.69 6.15
C LYS A 56 1.98 -2.89 5.26
N HIS A 57 2.11 -3.04 3.95
CA HIS A 57 1.28 -2.32 2.97
C HIS A 57 -0.18 -2.78 3.01
N LEU A 58 -0.41 -4.09 3.12
CA LEU A 58 -1.74 -4.66 3.28
C LEU A 58 -2.43 -4.14 4.55
N GLY A 59 -1.75 -4.22 5.70
CA GLY A 59 -2.32 -3.76 6.97
C GLY A 59 -2.63 -2.26 6.96
N ALA A 60 -1.74 -1.44 6.39
CA ALA A 60 -1.95 0.00 6.26
C ALA A 60 -3.13 0.34 5.34
N ALA A 61 -3.29 -0.38 4.23
CA ALA A 61 -4.43 -0.22 3.33
C ALA A 61 -5.75 -0.66 3.99
N ALA A 62 -5.75 -1.73 4.78
CA ALA A 62 -6.92 -2.17 5.53
C ALA A 62 -7.38 -1.15 6.58
N ALA A 63 -6.43 -0.55 7.30
CA ALA A 63 -6.71 0.51 8.27
C ALA A 63 -7.21 1.81 7.60
N ALA A 64 -6.88 2.04 6.33
CA ALA A 64 -7.39 3.17 5.55
C ALA A 64 -8.81 2.91 5.05
N GLY A 65 -9.08 1.69 4.54
CA GLY A 65 -10.39 1.32 4.00
C GLY A 65 -11.49 1.13 5.05
N GLY A 66 -11.13 0.96 6.32
CA GLY A 66 -12.10 0.82 7.42
C GLY A 66 -11.45 0.78 8.80
N PRO A 67 -12.23 0.65 9.89
CA PRO A 67 -11.72 0.70 11.26
C PRO A 67 -11.04 -0.61 11.70
N VAL A 68 -10.19 -1.16 10.83
CA VAL A 68 -9.41 -2.38 11.08
C VAL A 68 -8.20 -2.02 11.92
N THR A 69 -8.14 -2.61 13.12
CA THR A 69 -7.06 -2.36 14.09
C THR A 69 -6.11 -3.54 14.23
N MET A 70 -6.52 -4.72 13.75
CA MET A 70 -5.78 -5.98 13.84
C MET A 70 -6.19 -6.89 12.69
N ILE A 71 -5.25 -7.67 12.17
CA ILE A 71 -5.51 -8.72 11.18
C ILE A 71 -4.78 -9.98 11.62
N HIS A 72 -5.46 -11.12 11.57
CA HIS A 72 -4.81 -12.42 11.63
C HIS A 72 -4.39 -12.85 10.24
N TYR A 73 -3.09 -12.85 9.95
CA TYR A 73 -2.55 -13.48 8.75
C TYR A 73 -2.43 -14.98 9.03
N VAL A 74 -3.41 -15.77 8.58
CA VAL A 74 -3.50 -17.20 8.88
C VAL A 74 -2.24 -17.91 8.36
N GLY A 75 -1.62 -18.71 9.23
CA GLY A 75 -0.35 -19.39 8.97
C GLY A 75 0.91 -18.53 9.15
N ILE A 76 0.78 -17.24 9.47
CA ILE A 76 1.89 -16.29 9.65
C ILE A 76 1.88 -15.66 11.04
N THR A 77 0.74 -15.13 11.47
CA THR A 77 0.59 -14.50 12.79
C THR A 77 0.69 -15.58 13.89
N PRO A 78 1.54 -15.41 14.91
CA PRO A 78 1.61 -16.35 16.04
C PRO A 78 0.23 -16.59 16.69
N GLY A 79 -0.13 -17.84 16.95
CA GLY A 79 -1.45 -18.22 17.48
C GLY A 79 -2.58 -18.25 16.43
N SER A 80 -2.24 -18.04 15.16
CA SER A 80 -3.18 -18.02 14.02
C SER A 80 -2.79 -19.05 12.95
N GLU A 81 -2.28 -20.20 13.37
CA GLU A 81 -1.81 -21.27 12.49
C GLU A 81 -2.92 -21.80 11.56
N SER A 82 -4.18 -21.60 11.96
CA SER A 82 -5.37 -21.89 11.16
C SER A 82 -6.45 -20.85 11.43
N LEU A 83 -7.42 -20.73 10.53
CA LEU A 83 -8.60 -19.87 10.78
C LEU A 83 -9.33 -20.29 12.07
N LYS A 84 -9.33 -21.60 12.39
CA LYS A 84 -9.93 -22.14 13.61
C LYS A 84 -9.23 -21.61 14.87
N SER A 85 -7.89 -21.53 14.89
CA SER A 85 -7.18 -20.95 16.05
C SER A 85 -7.37 -19.44 16.12
N ALA A 86 -7.35 -18.75 14.97
CA ALA A 86 -7.59 -17.30 14.90
C ALA A 86 -8.98 -16.89 15.40
N SER A 87 -10.04 -17.66 15.08
CA SER A 87 -11.42 -17.38 15.53
C SER A 87 -11.74 -17.92 16.92
N GLY A 88 -10.81 -18.60 17.59
CA GLY A 88 -11.07 -19.29 18.85
C GLY A 88 -12.05 -20.47 18.72
N GLY A 89 -12.17 -21.06 17.52
CA GLY A 89 -13.03 -22.19 17.23
C GLY A 89 -14.41 -21.82 16.69
N GLU A 90 -14.76 -20.53 16.67
CA GLU A 90 -16.05 -20.04 16.19
C GLU A 90 -16.13 -20.06 14.66
N ARG A 91 -17.34 -20.29 14.14
CA ARG A 91 -17.62 -20.15 12.70
C ARG A 91 -17.83 -18.68 12.38
N VAL A 92 -17.05 -18.16 11.44
CA VAL A 92 -17.12 -16.76 10.99
C VAL A 92 -17.59 -16.68 9.54
N GLU A 93 -18.25 -15.58 9.18
CA GLU A 93 -18.54 -15.24 7.80
C GLU A 93 -17.23 -15.21 6.99
N THR A 94 -17.25 -15.75 5.77
CA THR A 94 -16.05 -15.86 4.93
C THR A 94 -16.32 -15.27 3.55
N PHE A 95 -15.45 -14.37 3.11
CA PHE A 95 -15.43 -13.80 1.77
C PHE A 95 -14.28 -14.43 0.99
N ASP A 96 -14.56 -14.99 -0.19
CA ASP A 96 -13.49 -15.34 -1.14
C ASP A 96 -13.08 -14.06 -1.89
N VAL A 97 -11.78 -13.84 -2.04
CA VAL A 97 -11.20 -12.65 -2.68
C VAL A 97 -10.26 -13.11 -3.79
N GLY A 98 -10.56 -12.72 -5.02
CA GLY A 98 -9.78 -13.04 -6.21
C GLY A 98 -9.43 -11.79 -7.01
N ARG A 99 -8.98 -12.01 -8.26
CA ARG A 99 -8.61 -10.94 -9.19
C ARG A 99 -9.75 -9.93 -9.40
N LYS A 100 -10.99 -10.43 -9.52
CA LYS A 100 -12.17 -9.59 -9.74
C LYS A 100 -12.32 -8.52 -8.65
N GLU A 101 -12.27 -8.93 -7.38
CA GLU A 101 -12.43 -7.99 -6.25
C GLU A 101 -11.27 -6.99 -6.17
N LEU A 102 -10.06 -7.38 -6.59
CA LEU A 102 -8.92 -6.45 -6.65
C LEU A 102 -9.06 -5.46 -7.79
N ASP A 103 -9.49 -5.91 -8.98
CA ASP A 103 -9.71 -5.03 -10.14
C ASP A 103 -10.82 -4.00 -9.83
N GLU A 104 -11.85 -4.40 -9.08
CA GLU A 104 -12.90 -3.48 -8.59
C GLU A 104 -12.31 -2.42 -7.64
N VAL A 105 -11.46 -2.80 -6.69
CA VAL A 105 -10.76 -1.84 -5.81
C VAL A 105 -9.86 -0.91 -6.61
N GLU A 106 -9.11 -1.44 -7.56
CA GLU A 106 -8.20 -0.64 -8.39
C GLU A 106 -8.97 0.35 -9.26
N ALA A 107 -10.11 -0.05 -9.82
CA ALA A 107 -11.00 0.82 -10.56
C ALA A 107 -11.61 1.91 -9.66
N ASP A 108 -12.07 1.55 -8.45
CA ASP A 108 -12.67 2.50 -7.50
C ASP A 108 -11.67 3.58 -7.03
N LEU A 109 -10.40 3.20 -6.82
CA LEU A 109 -9.34 4.12 -6.40
C LEU A 109 -8.79 4.98 -7.55
N ASN A 110 -8.99 4.58 -8.81
CA ASN A 110 -8.59 5.36 -9.99
C ASN A 110 -9.69 6.35 -10.41
N GLN A 111 -9.42 7.64 -10.26
CA GLN A 111 -10.42 8.70 -10.47
C GLN A 111 -10.21 9.51 -11.76
N SER A 112 -9.07 9.34 -12.44
CA SER A 112 -8.75 10.10 -13.65
C SER A 112 -7.71 9.38 -14.52
N GLU A 113 -7.71 9.69 -15.81
CA GLU A 113 -6.62 9.33 -16.75
C GLU A 113 -5.77 10.54 -17.15
N GLU A 114 -5.97 11.68 -16.48
CA GLU A 114 -5.17 12.88 -16.71
C GLU A 114 -3.69 12.63 -16.36
N LYS A 115 -2.81 13.40 -16.99
CA LYS A 115 -1.38 13.33 -16.73
C LYS A 115 -1.11 13.74 -15.26
N PRO A 116 -0.38 12.95 -14.48
CA PRO A 116 -0.05 13.31 -13.11
C PRO A 116 0.98 14.44 -13.06
N ASP A 117 0.74 15.40 -12.17
CA ASP A 117 1.70 16.45 -11.80
C ASP A 117 2.50 16.11 -10.54
N LEU A 118 2.01 15.15 -9.75
CA LEU A 118 2.69 14.54 -8.62
C LEU A 118 2.68 13.01 -8.70
N VAL A 119 3.83 12.41 -8.45
CA VAL A 119 3.97 11.00 -8.07
C VAL A 119 4.37 10.95 -6.60
N ALA A 120 3.57 10.28 -5.78
CA ALA A 120 3.81 10.14 -4.34
C ALA A 120 3.86 8.65 -3.97
N LEU A 121 5.05 8.16 -3.62
CA LEU A 121 5.30 6.75 -3.27
C LEU A 121 5.68 6.62 -1.81
N GLY A 122 5.22 5.58 -1.13
CA GLY A 122 5.61 5.30 0.26
C GLY A 122 4.65 5.83 1.31
N VAL A 123 3.36 5.53 1.14
CA VAL A 123 2.36 5.72 2.21
C VAL A 123 1.66 4.37 2.44
N PRO A 124 2.07 3.53 3.38
CA PRO A 124 3.11 3.74 4.39
C PRO A 124 4.53 3.75 3.78
N HIS A 125 5.47 4.29 4.54
CA HIS A 125 6.87 4.53 4.13
C HIS A 125 7.53 3.31 3.47
N LEU A 126 8.26 3.57 2.39
CA LEU A 126 9.08 2.56 1.70
C LEU A 126 10.21 2.08 2.62
N SER A 127 10.50 0.79 2.58
CA SER A 127 11.69 0.24 3.22
C SER A 127 12.95 0.53 2.39
N ALA A 128 14.13 0.30 2.98
CA ALA A 128 15.38 0.37 2.23
C ALA A 128 15.42 -0.62 1.04
N GLY A 129 14.76 -1.78 1.17
CA GLY A 129 14.65 -2.76 0.09
C GLY A 129 13.80 -2.24 -1.06
N GLU A 130 12.64 -1.66 -0.76
CA GLU A 130 11.74 -1.05 -1.74
C GLU A 130 12.40 0.12 -2.47
N LEU A 131 13.16 0.95 -1.74
CA LEU A 131 13.95 2.04 -2.33
C LEU A 131 15.02 1.51 -3.29
N GLY A 132 15.67 0.38 -2.96
CA GLY A 132 16.60 -0.29 -3.86
C GLY A 132 15.92 -0.79 -5.15
N GLN A 133 14.66 -1.26 -5.08
CA GLN A 133 13.93 -1.63 -6.29
C GLN A 133 13.52 -0.41 -7.11
N LEU A 134 13.08 0.68 -6.45
CA LEU A 134 12.78 1.94 -7.11
C LEU A 134 14.01 2.50 -7.83
N ALA A 135 15.19 2.45 -7.22
CA ALA A 135 16.45 2.88 -7.84
C ALA A 135 16.73 2.11 -9.14
N LYS A 136 16.53 0.78 -9.14
CA LYS A 136 16.68 -0.05 -10.35
C LYS A 136 15.68 0.31 -11.44
N LEU A 137 14.42 0.56 -11.09
CA LEU A 137 13.39 0.94 -12.06
C LEU A 137 13.68 2.30 -12.71
N LEU A 138 14.32 3.20 -11.96
CA LEU A 138 14.70 4.54 -12.39
C LEU A 138 16.07 4.61 -13.09
N ASP A 139 16.83 3.52 -13.12
CA ASP A 139 18.18 3.53 -13.69
C ASP A 139 18.18 3.93 -15.17
N GLY A 140 19.04 4.88 -15.53
CA GLY A 140 19.10 5.47 -16.86
C GLY A 140 17.93 6.36 -17.26
N LYS A 141 16.89 6.54 -16.42
CA LYS A 141 15.67 7.30 -16.76
C LYS A 141 15.65 8.70 -16.14
N LYS A 142 14.81 9.59 -16.67
CA LYS A 142 14.54 10.93 -16.12
C LYS A 142 13.05 11.17 -15.93
N VAL A 143 12.64 11.68 -14.77
CA VAL A 143 11.26 12.13 -14.53
C VAL A 143 10.88 13.22 -15.54
N LYS A 144 9.76 13.02 -16.24
CA LYS A 144 9.27 13.91 -17.30
C LYS A 144 9.00 15.31 -16.76
N ARG A 145 9.23 16.31 -17.62
CA ARG A 145 8.89 17.71 -17.30
C ARG A 145 7.40 17.84 -16.97
N GLY A 146 7.11 18.61 -15.93
CA GLY A 146 5.76 18.85 -15.43
C GLY A 146 5.25 17.81 -14.42
N THR A 147 6.03 16.77 -14.10
CA THR A 147 5.71 15.81 -13.04
C THR A 147 6.79 15.87 -11.96
N ARG A 148 6.40 15.91 -10.69
CA ARG A 148 7.32 15.76 -9.56
C ARG A 148 7.19 14.37 -8.99
N MET A 149 8.29 13.73 -8.60
CA MET A 149 8.25 12.41 -7.96
C MET A 149 8.86 12.50 -6.56
N TYR A 150 8.08 12.10 -5.56
CA TYR A 150 8.50 12.00 -4.17
C TYR A 150 8.36 10.56 -3.68
N ALA A 151 9.44 10.04 -3.11
CA ALA A 151 9.47 8.78 -2.38
C ALA A 151 9.63 9.08 -0.89
N TYR A 152 8.72 8.58 -0.07
CA TYR A 152 8.69 8.78 1.37
C TYR A 152 9.18 7.52 2.09
N THR A 153 10.05 7.71 3.08
CA THR A 153 10.71 6.63 3.83
C THR A 153 10.86 6.99 5.30
N SER A 154 11.13 6.00 6.15
CA SER A 154 11.54 6.26 7.54
C SER A 154 12.94 6.88 7.60
N SER A 155 13.25 7.61 8.67
CA SER A 155 14.58 8.20 8.90
C SER A 155 15.68 7.13 8.92
N GLN A 156 15.39 5.95 9.46
CA GLN A 156 16.33 4.84 9.51
C GLN A 156 16.69 4.32 8.11
N ALA A 157 15.67 4.09 7.27
CA ALA A 157 15.90 3.67 5.89
C ALA A 157 16.55 4.77 5.06
N PHE A 158 16.18 6.04 5.27
CA PHE A 158 16.82 7.20 4.64
C PHE A 158 18.34 7.23 4.91
N ASP A 159 18.73 7.14 6.18
CA ASP A 159 20.14 7.13 6.59
C ASP A 159 20.91 5.96 6.00
N PHE A 160 20.27 4.79 5.92
CA PHE A 160 20.85 3.61 5.30
C PHE A 160 21.08 3.82 3.79
N VAL A 161 20.05 4.24 3.05
CA VAL A 161 20.15 4.39 1.59
C VAL A 161 21.09 5.53 1.19
N LYS A 162 21.17 6.58 2.01
CA LYS A 162 22.13 7.67 1.85
C LYS A 162 23.58 7.17 1.92
N ARG A 163 23.91 6.33 2.92
CA ARG A 163 25.25 5.76 3.06
C ARG A 163 25.58 4.74 1.96
N SER A 164 24.58 4.01 1.47
CA SER A 164 24.77 3.00 0.43
C SER A 164 24.89 3.54 -1.00
N GLY A 165 24.57 4.82 -1.22
CA GLY A 165 24.54 5.43 -2.56
C GLY A 165 23.19 5.32 -3.28
N VAL A 166 22.28 4.44 -2.83
CA VAL A 166 20.94 4.26 -3.41
C VAL A 166 20.13 5.56 -3.48
N MET A 167 20.28 6.46 -2.49
CA MET A 167 19.65 7.79 -2.55
C MET A 167 20.08 8.57 -3.80
N LEU A 168 21.37 8.55 -4.13
CA LEU A 168 21.90 9.27 -5.29
C LEU A 168 21.42 8.65 -6.60
N GLU A 169 21.27 7.32 -6.65
CA GLU A 169 20.71 6.61 -7.81
C GLU A 169 19.27 7.06 -8.09
N ILE A 170 18.44 7.14 -7.05
CA ILE A 170 17.07 7.66 -7.16
C ILE A 170 17.09 9.13 -7.60
N GLU A 171 17.86 9.99 -6.93
CA GLU A 171 17.86 11.43 -7.21
C GLU A 171 18.43 11.79 -8.58
N ARG A 172 19.28 10.94 -9.18
CA ARG A 172 19.76 11.12 -10.56
C ARG A 172 18.61 11.11 -11.55
N SER A 173 17.50 10.43 -11.29
CA SER A 173 16.32 10.48 -12.17
C SER A 173 15.56 11.82 -12.09
N GLY A 174 15.82 12.63 -11.07
CA GLY A 174 15.04 13.82 -10.74
C GLY A 174 13.95 13.56 -9.68
N ALA A 175 13.77 12.33 -9.24
CA ALA A 175 12.96 11.99 -8.07
C ALA A 175 13.57 12.55 -6.77
N ARG A 176 12.73 12.74 -5.75
CA ARG A 176 13.14 13.24 -4.43
C ARG A 176 12.83 12.22 -3.36
N LEU A 177 13.84 11.90 -2.55
CA LEU A 177 13.67 11.08 -1.37
C LEU A 177 13.43 11.99 -0.15
N THR A 178 12.44 11.66 0.66
CA THR A 178 12.04 12.43 1.84
C THR A 178 11.70 11.47 3.00
N HIS A 179 11.83 11.97 4.23
CA HIS A 179 11.57 11.22 5.45
C HIS A 179 10.96 12.11 6.54
N SER A 180 10.51 11.50 7.64
CA SER A 180 9.85 12.20 8.77
C SER A 180 8.56 12.94 8.40
N THR A 181 8.02 12.68 7.22
CA THR A 181 6.76 13.22 6.70
C THR A 181 6.28 12.30 5.58
N ASP A 182 5.03 12.45 5.15
CA ASP A 182 4.49 11.80 3.97
C ASP A 182 3.47 12.69 3.24
N ALA A 183 2.99 12.21 2.10
CA ALA A 183 1.99 12.91 1.32
C ALA A 183 0.60 12.96 2.01
N GLU A 184 0.33 12.10 2.98
CA GLU A 184 -1.00 12.00 3.61
C GLU A 184 -1.31 13.20 4.52
N ILE A 185 -0.26 13.84 5.05
CA ILE A 185 -0.38 15.07 5.86
C ILE A 185 -0.08 16.35 5.07
N SER A 186 0.20 16.24 3.77
CA SER A 186 0.58 17.38 2.93
C SER A 186 -0.66 18.02 2.30
N PRO A 187 -0.82 19.36 2.31
CA PRO A 187 -1.98 20.01 1.70
C PRO A 187 -1.81 20.08 0.16
N LEU A 188 -1.94 18.94 -0.51
CA LEU A 188 -1.53 18.74 -1.91
C LEU A 188 -2.12 19.78 -2.87
N LYS A 189 -3.42 20.10 -2.73
CA LYS A 189 -4.07 21.12 -3.55
C LYS A 189 -3.50 22.51 -3.35
N LYS A 190 -3.24 22.91 -2.10
CA LYS A 190 -2.64 24.22 -1.76
C LYS A 190 -1.19 24.32 -2.25
N LEU A 191 -0.52 23.19 -2.41
CA LEU A 191 0.81 23.09 -3.01
C LEU A 191 0.77 23.12 -4.55
N GLY A 192 -0.42 23.19 -5.15
CA GLY A 192 -0.63 23.32 -6.59
C GLY A 192 -0.60 22.00 -7.36
N PHE A 193 -0.92 20.89 -6.70
CA PHE A 193 -1.09 19.59 -7.36
C PHE A 193 -2.56 19.29 -7.63
N ASP A 194 -2.86 18.80 -8.82
CA ASP A 194 -4.20 18.46 -9.29
C ASP A 194 -4.38 16.95 -9.46
N VAL A 195 -3.34 16.21 -9.88
CA VAL A 195 -3.42 14.80 -10.22
C VAL A 195 -2.24 14.03 -9.61
N VAL A 196 -2.55 13.21 -8.62
CA VAL A 196 -1.57 12.41 -7.88
C VAL A 196 -1.58 10.98 -8.38
N MET A 197 -0.43 10.50 -8.82
CA MET A 197 -0.20 9.09 -9.12
C MET A 197 0.54 8.41 -7.97
N THR A 198 0.02 7.28 -7.49
CA THR A 198 0.56 6.57 -6.32
C THR A 198 0.41 5.07 -6.47
N ASN A 199 1.28 4.31 -5.82
CA ASN A 199 1.08 2.88 -5.60
C ASN A 199 0.40 2.59 -4.26
N SER A 200 -0.10 3.60 -3.54
CA SER A 200 -0.67 3.44 -2.20
C SER A 200 -2.19 3.53 -2.18
N ALA A 201 -2.85 2.44 -1.77
CA ALA A 201 -4.29 2.47 -1.49
C ALA A 201 -4.64 3.35 -0.27
N LYS A 202 -3.75 3.45 0.72
CA LYS A 202 -3.94 4.33 1.89
C LYS A 202 -3.97 5.80 1.50
N LEU A 203 -2.99 6.24 0.71
CA LEU A 203 -2.93 7.62 0.22
C LEU A 203 -4.08 7.90 -0.73
N ALA A 204 -4.37 6.97 -1.64
CA ALA A 204 -5.49 7.06 -2.57
C ALA A 204 -6.80 7.33 -1.81
N GLU A 205 -7.12 6.54 -0.78
CA GLU A 205 -8.33 6.72 0.04
C GLU A 205 -8.34 8.06 0.77
N ILE A 206 -7.28 8.36 1.54
CA ILE A 206 -7.23 9.57 2.38
C ILE A 206 -7.43 10.82 1.53
N VAL A 207 -6.65 10.94 0.45
CA VAL A 207 -6.64 12.12 -0.40
C VAL A 207 -7.89 12.20 -1.26
N SER A 208 -8.43 11.07 -1.71
CA SER A 208 -9.73 11.03 -2.41
C SER A 208 -10.86 11.53 -1.53
N SER A 209 -10.85 11.19 -0.24
CA SER A 209 -11.90 11.58 0.71
C SER A 209 -11.95 13.10 0.97
N GLU A 210 -10.84 13.80 0.76
CA GLU A 210 -10.77 15.27 0.82
C GLU A 210 -11.40 15.94 -0.41
N GLY A 211 -11.43 15.26 -1.55
CA GLY A 211 -12.11 15.69 -2.79
C GLY A 211 -11.42 16.82 -3.56
N GLU A 212 -10.17 17.18 -3.21
CA GLU A 212 -9.48 18.33 -3.81
C GLU A 212 -8.53 17.99 -4.97
N VAL A 213 -8.05 16.73 -5.04
CA VAL A 213 -7.12 16.24 -6.07
C VAL A 213 -7.59 14.88 -6.60
N LYS A 214 -7.22 14.56 -7.85
CA LYS A 214 -7.59 13.31 -8.52
C LYS A 214 -6.51 12.25 -8.32
N ILE A 215 -6.91 11.01 -8.11
CA ILE A 215 -5.98 9.88 -7.92
C ILE A 215 -5.83 9.02 -9.17
N ARG A 216 -4.58 8.57 -9.38
CA ARG A 216 -4.21 7.45 -10.25
C ARG A 216 -3.46 6.42 -9.43
N TYR A 217 -3.97 5.20 -9.37
CA TYR A 217 -3.48 4.11 -8.54
C TYR A 217 -2.92 2.99 -9.42
N LYS A 218 -1.59 2.76 -9.35
CA LYS A 218 -0.88 1.82 -10.24
C LYS A 218 0.34 1.19 -9.57
N GLN A 219 0.87 0.10 -10.17
CA GLN A 219 2.14 -0.47 -9.73
C GLN A 219 3.31 0.49 -9.97
N ILE A 220 4.32 0.47 -9.09
CA ILE A 220 5.51 1.35 -9.22
C ILE A 220 6.18 1.22 -10.59
N ALA A 221 6.27 0.00 -11.14
CA ALA A 221 6.87 -0.21 -12.45
C ALA A 221 6.14 0.57 -13.56
N GLU A 222 4.81 0.48 -13.60
CA GLU A 222 3.96 1.21 -14.54
C GLU A 222 4.04 2.73 -14.32
N ILE A 223 4.05 3.17 -13.06
CA ILE A 223 4.24 4.59 -12.71
C ILE A 223 5.56 5.09 -13.31
N VAL A 224 6.65 4.37 -13.06
CA VAL A 224 7.98 4.76 -13.55
C VAL A 224 8.01 4.78 -15.07
N GLU A 225 7.47 3.77 -15.76
CA GLU A 225 7.36 3.74 -17.22
C GLU A 225 6.57 4.93 -17.77
N GLU A 226 5.46 5.28 -17.13
CA GLU A 226 4.58 6.34 -17.60
C GLU A 226 5.18 7.74 -17.38
N VAL A 227 5.89 7.96 -16.29
CA VAL A 227 6.34 9.31 -15.86
C VAL A 227 7.81 9.58 -16.13
N THR A 228 8.55 8.66 -16.74
CA THR A 228 9.97 8.86 -17.07
C THR A 228 10.30 8.70 -18.55
N SER A 229 11.40 9.30 -18.99
CA SER A 229 11.98 9.23 -20.35
C SER A 229 13.38 8.65 -20.34
#